data_AF-F4HC58-F1
#
_entry.id   AF-F4HC58-F1
#
_cell.length_a   1.000
_cell.length_b   1.000
_cell.length_c   1.000
_cell.angle_alpha   90.00
_cell.angle_beta   90.00
_cell.angle_gamma   90.00
#
_symmetry.space_group_name_H-M   'P 1'
#
loop_
_entity.id
_entity.type
_entity.pdbx_description
1 polymer ?
#
loop_
_entity_poly.entity_id
_entity_poly.type
_entity_poly.pdbx_seq_one_letter_code
_entity_poly.pdbx_strand_id
1 'polypeptide(L)' 'MLEDVSDLKEAYDFYKKVKKDENAIACGCLSDAEDWLWKELDALFADDEED' A
#
# COMPACT_ATOMS: atom_id res chain seq x y z
N MET A 1 11.74 0.93 18.71
CA MET A 1 11.60 2.20 17.98
C MET A 1 10.22 2.17 17.35
N LEU A 2 9.56 3.32 17.12
CA LEU A 2 8.35 3.28 16.28
C LEU A 2 8.84 3.02 14.85
N GLU A 3 8.32 1.99 14.20
CA GLU A 3 8.56 1.76 12.78
C GLU A 3 8.02 2.95 11.98
N ASP A 4 8.79 3.35 10.97
CA ASP A 4 8.38 4.39 10.05
C ASP A 4 7.36 3.81 9.07
N VAL A 5 6.08 4.14 9.29
CA VAL A 5 4.96 3.69 8.45
C VAL A 5 4.55 4.73 7.40
N SER A 6 5.43 5.69 7.07
CA SER A 6 5.12 6.78 6.13
C SER A 6 4.79 6.27 4.73
N ASP A 7 5.56 5.32 4.21
CA ASP A 7 5.34 4.70 2.90
C ASP A 7 4.03 3.90 2.86
N LEU A 8 3.75 3.09 3.89
CA LEU A 8 2.46 2.39 4.02
C LEU A 8 1.28 3.36 4.06
N LYS A 9 1.41 4.47 4.79
CA LYS A 9 0.38 5.50 4.85
C LYS A 9 0.15 6.14 3.48
N GLU A 10 1.20 6.38 2.71
CA GLU A 10 1.09 6.92 1.37
C GLU A 10 0.39 5.95 0.41
N ALA A 11 0.78 4.67 0.44
CA ALA A 11 0.12 3.60 -0.33
C ALA A 11 -1.39 3.53 -0.01
N TYR A 12 -1.75 3.61 1.27
CA TYR A 12 -3.15 3.61 1.70
C TYR A 12 -3.92 4.88 1.26
N ASP A 13 -3.29 6.04 1.32
CA ASP A 13 -3.87 7.30 0.84
C ASP A 13 -4.10 7.26 -0.69
N PHE A 14 -3.20 6.63 -1.45
CA PHE A 14 -3.36 6.38 -2.89
C PHE A 14 -4.51 5.40 -3.18
N TYR A 15 -4.55 4.25 -2.51
CA TYR A 15 -5.64 3.27 -2.62
C TYR A 15 -7.02 3.91 -2.42
N LYS A 16 -7.19 4.73 -1.37
CA LYS A 16 -8.46 5.43 -1.09
C LYS A 16 -8.87 6.41 -2.19
N LYS A 17 -7.90 7.03 -2.88
CA LYS A 17 -8.17 7.93 -4.01
C LYS A 17 -8.65 7.12 -5.22
N VAL A 18 -7.89 6.08 -5.59
CA VAL A 18 -8.20 5.22 -6.73
C VAL A 18 -9.54 4.50 -6.57
N LYS A 19 -9.86 4.01 -5.36
CA LYS A 19 -11.14 3.34 -5.06
C LYS A 19 -12.38 4.22 -5.32
N LYS A 20 -12.22 5.55 -5.37
CA LYS A 20 -13.30 6.49 -5.64
C LYS A 20 -13.34 6.99 -7.09
N ASP A 21 -12.36 6.60 -7.91
CA ASP A 21 -12.22 7.03 -9.30
C ASP A 21 -12.47 5.85 -10.25
N GLU A 22 -13.67 5.83 -10.85
CA GLU A 22 -14.08 4.78 -11.78
C GLU A 22 -13.17 4.65 -13.01
N ASN A 23 -12.56 5.75 -13.48
CA ASN A 23 -11.62 5.70 -14.59
C ASN A 23 -10.30 5.07 -14.16
N ALA A 24 -9.82 5.41 -12.97
CA ALA A 24 -8.61 4.80 -12.42
C ALA A 24 -8.80 3.28 -12.21
N ILE A 25 -9.98 2.86 -11.74
CA ILE A 25 -10.33 1.44 -11.63
C ILE A 25 -10.34 0.77 -13.01
N ALA A 26 -10.99 1.38 -14.01
CA ALA A 26 -11.04 0.84 -15.37
C ALA A 26 -9.65 0.71 -16.03
N CYS A 27 -8.72 1.59 -15.67
CA CYS A 27 -7.33 1.54 -16.11
C CYS A 27 -6.45 0.55 -15.34
N GLY A 28 -6.99 -0.17 -14.34
CA GLY A 28 -6.24 -1.14 -13.54
C GLY A 28 -5.48 -0.56 -12.34
N CYS A 29 -5.52 0.76 -12.12
CA CYS A 29 -4.78 1.41 -11.03
C CYS A 29 -5.19 0.92 -9.64
N LEU A 30 -6.38 0.34 -9.49
CA LEU A 30 -6.81 -0.24 -8.21
C LEU A 30 -5.97 -1.46 -7.84
N SER A 31 -5.63 -2.30 -8.83
CA SER A 31 -4.74 -3.45 -8.62
C SER A 31 -3.35 -2.97 -8.24
N ASP A 32 -2.81 -1.98 -8.96
CA ASP A 32 -1.48 -1.41 -8.66
C ASP A 32 -1.42 -0.80 -7.24
N ALA A 33 -2.51 -0.14 -6.82
CA ALA A 33 -2.61 0.43 -5.47
C ALA A 33 -2.69 -0.65 -4.38
N GLU A 34 -3.40 -1.75 -4.63
CA GLU A 34 -3.47 -2.89 -3.71
C GLU A 34 -2.11 -3.60 -3.61
N ASP A 35 -1.44 -3.84 -4.74
CA ASP A 35 -0.11 -4.46 -4.77
C ASP A 35 0.92 -3.62 -4.00
N TRP A 36 0.90 -2.29 -4.17
CA TRP A 36 1.77 -1.41 -3.41
C TRP A 36 1.48 -1.47 -1.90
N LEU A 37 0.20 -1.41 -1.52
CA LEU A 37 -0.21 -1.52 -0.11
C LEU A 37 0.30 -2.82 0.53
N TRP A 38 0.12 -3.95 -0.15
CA TRP A 38 0.56 -5.25 0.35
C TRP A 38 2.08 -5.35 0.46
N LYS A 39 2.82 -4.77 -0.49
CA LYS A 39 4.27 -4.74 -0.44
C LYS A 39 4.80 -3.96 0.76
N GLU A 40 4.27 -2.76 1.04
CA GLU A 40 4.69 -1.98 2.21
C GLU A 40 4.27 -2.66 3.52
N LEU A 41 3.12 -3.35 3.52
CA LEU A 41 2.69 -4.13 4.67
C LEU A 41 3.63 -5.31 4.93
N ASP A 42 3.99 -6.07 3.89
CA ASP A 42 4.93 -7.19 3.97
C ASP A 42 6.31 -6.72 4.47
N ALA A 43 6.79 -5.57 3.99
CA ALA A 43 8.05 -4.98 4.45
C ALA A 43 8.05 -4.64 5.94
N LEU A 44 6.91 -4.20 6.50
CA LEU A 44 6.80 -3.94 7.94
C LEU A 44 6.88 -5.22 8.79
N PHE A 45 6.37 -6.34 8.29
CA PHE A 45 6.38 -7.61 9.02
C PHE A 45 7.59 -8.50 8.68
N ALA A 46 8.33 -8.19 7.60
CA ALA A 46 9.52 -8.94 7.19
C ALA A 46 10.72 -8.72 8.13
N ASP A 47 10.77 -7.61 8.87
CA ASP A 47 11.80 -7.34 9.88
C ASP A 47 11.60 -8.14 11.18
N ASP A 48 10.44 -8.78 11.38
CA ASP A 48 10.16 -9.66 12.54
C ASP A 48 10.68 -11.11 12.34
N GLU A 49 11.32 -11.44 11.20
CA GLU A 49 11.86 -12.78 10.89
C GLU A 49 13.38 -12.95 11.12
N GLU A 50 14.09 -11.99 11.73
CA GLU A 50 15.46 -12.18 12.22
C GLU A 50 15.48 -12.78 13.65
N ASP A 51 15.30 -14.10 13.76
CA ASP A 51 15.70 -14.95 14.92
C ASP A 51 17.16 -15.44 14.80
#